data_AF-A0AAD6AMZ1-F1
#
_entry.id   AF-A0AAD6AMZ1-F1
#
_cell.length_a   1.000
_cell.length_b   1.000
_cell.length_c   1.000
_cell.angle_alpha   90.00
_cell.angle_beta   90.00
_cell.angle_gamma   90.00
#
_symmetry.space_group_name_H-M   'P 1'
#
loop_
_entity.id
_entity.type
_entity.pdbx_description
1 polymer ?
#
loop_
_entity_poly.entity_id
_entity_poly.type
_entity_poly.pdbx_seq_one_letter_code
_entity_poly.pdbx_strand_id
1 'polypeptide(L)'
;MKRTLLFVLTLSGLSAVSTNIIKEYHYVSDSKTWADAQSYCRENFDDLATINNEDENVKLMSVSQSTTGNAWIGLYDNFETWKWALGDTDINNEFSYWKTDNPNVNHAPESCTVMEKSGRWNDIQCFSQRHAVCYHEPGHTKYILVRTLMTWHEAVAFCRSKYTDIASVRNLSENNQISPLLSGNTWIGLHRKTWPYWSDKSPNIFTKWATDHPHEARFKLKFQSEADLNDPAVQQQILEQLHAKLEKHGVADFKLRWTQTDGLTFHKEKKTKE
;
A
#
# COMPACT_ATOMS: atom_id res chain seq x y z
N MET A 1 55.61 -41.89 12.38
CA MET A 1 55.04 -40.91 11.42
C MET A 1 54.00 -40.06 12.15
N LYS A 2 54.28 -38.78 12.43
CA LYS A 2 53.30 -37.83 12.96
C LYS A 2 52.67 -37.09 11.79
N ARG A 3 51.35 -37.16 11.65
CA ARG A 3 50.57 -36.37 10.68
C ARG A 3 50.05 -35.13 11.39
N THR A 4 50.50 -33.95 10.97
CA THR A 4 49.97 -32.67 11.44
C THR A 4 48.84 -32.27 10.49
N LEU A 5 47.61 -32.16 10.99
CA LEU A 5 46.50 -31.56 10.25
C LEU A 5 46.63 -30.03 10.32
N LEU A 6 46.77 -29.37 9.17
CA LEU A 6 46.60 -27.93 9.04
C LEU A 6 45.13 -27.64 8.68
N PHE A 7 44.40 -26.97 9.58
CA PHE A 7 43.12 -26.36 9.24
C PHE A 7 43.38 -24.97 8.67
N VAL A 8 43.12 -24.79 7.38
CA VAL A 8 43.08 -23.46 6.75
C VAL A 8 41.65 -22.96 6.86
N LEU A 9 41.39 -22.10 7.85
CA LEU A 9 40.16 -21.32 7.91
C LEU A 9 40.31 -20.11 7.00
N THR A 10 39.83 -20.22 5.75
CA THR A 10 39.62 -19.03 4.93
C THR A 10 38.36 -18.34 5.44
N LEU A 11 38.53 -17.32 6.30
CA LEU A 11 37.49 -16.29 6.42
C LEU A 11 37.43 -15.57 5.07
N SER A 12 36.56 -16.04 4.18
CA SER A 12 36.02 -15.18 3.14
C SER A 12 35.16 -14.14 3.84
N GLY A 13 35.80 -13.08 4.32
CA GLY A 13 35.10 -11.88 4.71
C GLY A 13 34.27 -11.46 3.51
N LEU A 14 32.94 -11.58 3.61
CA LEU A 14 32.07 -10.76 2.80
C LEU A 14 32.45 -9.34 3.17
N SER A 15 33.21 -8.68 2.30
CA SER A 15 33.20 -7.23 2.24
C SER A 15 31.75 -6.87 1.92
N ALA A 16 30.97 -6.57 2.96
CA ALA A 16 29.79 -5.76 2.81
C ALA A 16 30.31 -4.43 2.26
N VAL A 17 30.34 -4.31 0.93
CA VAL A 17 30.39 -3.01 0.30
C VAL A 17 29.08 -2.38 0.75
N SER A 18 29.15 -1.59 1.82
CA SER A 18 28.09 -0.67 2.19
C SER A 18 27.92 0.22 0.99
N THR A 19 27.02 -0.16 0.08
CA THR A 19 26.49 0.74 -0.91
C THR A 19 25.82 1.82 -0.09
N ASN A 20 26.49 2.96 0.08
CA ASN A 20 25.85 4.13 0.64
C ASN A 20 24.66 4.42 -0.27
N ILE A 21 23.48 4.05 0.20
CA ILE A 21 22.23 4.32 -0.48
C ILE A 21 22.10 5.85 -0.48
N ILE A 22 22.29 6.46 -1.64
CA ILE A 22 22.14 7.90 -1.79
C ILE A 22 20.63 8.15 -1.88
N LYS A 23 20.05 8.64 -0.79
CA LYS A 23 18.69 9.17 -0.79
C LYS A 23 18.71 10.60 -1.32
N GLU A 24 17.96 10.85 -2.37
CA GLU A 24 17.68 12.18 -2.91
C GLU A 24 16.29 12.64 -2.45
N TYR A 25 16.19 13.94 -2.14
CA TYR A 25 14.95 14.57 -1.69
C TYR A 25 14.61 15.72 -2.63
N HIS A 26 13.36 15.76 -3.06
CA HIS A 26 12.89 16.72 -4.06
C HIS A 26 11.71 17.50 -3.52
N TYR A 27 11.87 18.82 -3.46
CA TYR A 27 10.80 19.72 -3.06
C TYR A 27 9.81 19.94 -4.20
N VAL A 28 8.52 19.81 -3.90
CA VAL A 28 7.41 20.03 -4.83
C VAL A 28 6.68 21.30 -4.42
N SER A 29 6.83 22.35 -5.23
CA SER A 29 6.25 23.67 -4.96
C SER A 29 4.75 23.75 -5.21
N ASP A 30 4.16 22.80 -5.94
CA ASP A 30 2.71 22.78 -6.14
C ASP A 30 2.02 22.34 -4.86
N SER A 31 1.06 23.14 -4.40
CA SER A 31 0.26 22.79 -3.21
C SER A 31 -0.71 21.66 -3.53
N LYS A 32 -0.75 20.64 -2.68
CA LYS A 32 -1.52 19.40 -2.86
C LYS A 32 -2.09 18.93 -1.51
N THR A 33 -3.15 18.14 -1.54
CA THR A 33 -3.52 17.32 -0.37
C THR A 33 -2.45 16.26 -0.13
N TRP A 34 -2.41 15.63 1.04
CA TRP A 34 -1.41 14.59 1.31
C TRP A 34 -1.52 13.41 0.32
N ALA A 35 -2.74 12.97 0.02
CA ALA A 35 -2.99 11.88 -0.92
C ALA A 35 -2.57 12.23 -2.37
N ASP A 36 -2.83 13.47 -2.80
CA ASP A 36 -2.42 13.95 -4.12
C ASP A 36 -0.89 14.10 -4.19
N ALA A 37 -0.25 14.57 -3.12
CA ALA A 37 1.20 14.66 -3.01
C ALA A 37 1.87 13.29 -3.08
N GLN A 38 1.32 12.30 -2.37
CA GLN A 38 1.79 10.92 -2.43
C GLN A 38 1.69 10.35 -3.84
N SER A 39 0.56 10.54 -4.50
CA SER A 39 0.34 10.10 -5.88
C SER A 39 1.35 10.73 -6.82
N TYR A 40 1.56 12.05 -6.72
CA TYR A 40 2.56 12.77 -7.51
C TYR A 40 3.97 12.23 -7.27
N CYS A 41 4.37 12.01 -6.02
CA CYS A 41 5.70 11.48 -5.72
C CYS A 41 5.90 10.06 -6.25
N ARG A 42 4.89 9.19 -6.20
CA ARG A 42 4.98 7.83 -6.76
C ARG A 42 5.01 7.80 -8.29
N GLU A 43 4.48 8.82 -8.93
CA GLU A 43 4.51 8.96 -10.40
C GLU A 43 5.84 9.49 -10.93
N ASN A 44 6.46 10.43 -10.21
CA ASN A 44 7.63 11.18 -10.67
C ASN A 44 8.94 10.80 -9.96
N PHE A 45 8.84 10.15 -8.80
CA PHE A 45 9.94 9.72 -7.93
C PHE A 45 9.61 8.33 -7.36
N ASP A 46 10.04 8.02 -6.13
CA ASP A 46 9.70 6.75 -5.48
C ASP A 46 8.46 6.83 -4.60
N ASP A 47 8.41 7.77 -3.65
CA ASP A 47 7.26 8.03 -2.76
C ASP A 47 7.45 9.38 -2.02
N LEU A 48 6.54 9.75 -1.12
CA LEU A 48 6.79 10.82 -0.14
C LEU A 48 7.99 10.48 0.75
N ALA A 49 8.70 11.52 1.21
CA ALA A 49 9.93 11.33 1.93
C ALA A 49 9.73 10.63 3.29
N THR A 50 10.62 9.66 3.55
CA THR A 50 10.74 8.92 4.82
C THR A 50 11.99 9.40 5.55
N ILE A 51 11.93 9.51 6.88
CA ILE A 51 13.02 10.04 7.70
C ILE A 51 13.35 9.06 8.81
N ASN A 52 14.53 8.46 8.73
CA ASN A 52 14.96 7.40 9.65
C ASN A 52 15.98 7.87 10.70
N ASN A 53 16.57 9.05 10.53
CA ASN A 53 17.61 9.60 11.41
C ASN A 53 17.76 11.12 11.24
N GLU A 54 18.60 11.71 12.10
CA GLU A 54 18.83 13.16 12.13
C GLU A 54 19.46 13.69 10.83
N ASP A 55 20.41 12.96 10.25
CA ASP A 55 21.07 13.37 8.99
C ASP A 55 20.06 13.47 7.84
N GLU A 56 19.12 12.54 7.75
CA GLU A 56 18.02 12.60 6.79
C GLU A 56 17.14 13.83 7.06
N ASN A 57 16.77 14.09 8.32
CA ASN A 57 15.94 15.25 8.66
C ASN A 57 16.62 16.57 8.24
N VAL A 58 17.92 16.71 8.49
CA VAL A 58 18.71 17.88 8.07
C VAL A 58 18.77 18.00 6.55
N LYS A 59 18.91 16.89 5.82
CA LYS A 59 18.85 16.90 4.34
C LYS A 59 17.50 17.40 3.83
N LEU A 60 16.38 16.90 4.38
CA LEU A 60 15.04 17.36 3.99
C LEU A 60 14.82 18.85 4.31
N MET A 61 15.35 19.31 5.45
CA MET A 61 15.34 20.74 5.76
C MET A 61 16.05 21.53 4.66
N SER A 62 17.23 21.11 4.22
CA SER A 62 18.01 21.84 3.21
C SER A 62 17.29 22.01 1.87
N VAL A 63 16.53 21.01 1.42
CA VAL A 63 15.76 21.11 0.16
C VAL A 63 14.48 21.93 0.32
N SER A 64 14.02 22.10 1.57
CA SER A 64 12.81 22.87 1.93
C SER A 64 13.12 24.30 2.40
N GLN A 65 14.40 24.67 2.58
CA GLN A 65 14.84 25.96 3.15
C GLN A 65 14.45 27.20 2.32
N SER A 66 14.11 27.01 1.04
CA SER A 66 13.76 28.11 0.12
C SER A 66 12.32 28.60 0.26
N THR A 67 11.49 28.01 1.12
CA THR A 67 10.05 28.29 1.13
C THR A 67 9.50 28.80 2.47
N THR A 68 8.35 29.47 2.37
CA THR A 68 7.65 30.16 3.47
C THR A 68 6.65 29.26 4.20
N GLY A 69 6.64 27.95 3.95
CA GLY A 69 5.59 27.05 4.45
C GLY A 69 6.05 25.63 4.76
N ASN A 70 5.18 24.90 5.47
CA ASN A 70 5.40 23.50 5.82
C ASN A 70 5.17 22.59 4.60
N ALA A 71 5.90 21.49 4.52
CA ALA A 71 5.80 20.53 3.41
C ALA A 71 5.42 19.13 3.91
N TRP A 72 4.55 18.44 3.16
CA TRP A 72 4.18 17.05 3.41
C TRP A 72 5.39 16.13 3.38
N ILE A 73 5.45 15.23 4.36
CA ILE A 73 6.32 14.05 4.39
C ILE A 73 5.47 12.79 4.43
N GLY A 74 6.09 11.62 4.28
CA GLY A 74 5.39 10.34 4.13
C GLY A 74 4.73 9.80 5.40
N LEU A 75 4.82 10.49 6.54
CA LEU A 75 4.29 10.01 7.81
C LEU A 75 2.79 10.34 7.96
N TYR A 76 1.98 9.33 8.27
CA TYR A 76 0.53 9.47 8.44
C TYR A 76 0.02 8.59 9.59
N ASP A 77 -1.11 8.97 10.17
CA ASP A 77 -1.82 8.19 11.19
C ASP A 77 -2.82 7.25 10.50
N ASN A 78 -2.73 5.95 10.78
CA ASN A 78 -3.64 4.94 10.25
C ASN A 78 -4.74 4.52 11.25
N PHE A 79 -5.08 5.38 12.22
CA PHE A 79 -6.03 5.14 13.31
C PHE A 79 -5.54 4.19 14.42
N GLU A 80 -4.42 3.49 14.21
CA GLU A 80 -3.81 2.58 15.18
C GLU A 80 -2.39 3.03 15.55
N THR A 81 -1.57 3.33 14.56
CA THR A 81 -0.15 3.73 14.68
C THR A 81 0.24 4.76 13.62
N TRP A 82 1.37 5.43 13.85
CA TRP A 82 2.02 6.27 12.85
C TRP A 82 2.86 5.44 11.89
N LYS A 83 2.65 5.63 10.60
CA LYS A 83 3.29 4.84 9.54
C LYS A 83 3.88 5.67 8.44
N TRP A 84 4.94 5.14 7.83
CA TRP A 84 5.51 5.69 6.61
C TRP A 84 4.78 5.16 5.38
N ALA A 85 4.40 6.08 4.50
CA ALA A 85 3.75 5.81 3.21
C ALA A 85 4.53 4.81 2.33
N LEU A 86 5.87 4.84 2.42
CA LEU A 86 6.74 3.90 1.74
C LEU A 86 6.89 2.64 2.59
N GLY A 87 6.34 1.52 2.10
CA GLY A 87 6.47 0.20 2.74
C GLY A 87 5.57 -0.06 3.95
N ASP A 88 4.70 0.88 4.32
CA ASP A 88 3.77 0.79 5.46
C ASP A 88 4.47 0.41 6.78
N THR A 89 5.67 0.94 6.98
CA THR A 89 6.50 0.65 8.16
C THR A 89 6.13 1.56 9.32
N ASP A 90 6.12 1.00 10.54
CA ASP A 90 5.93 1.80 11.75
C ASP A 90 7.07 2.81 11.92
N ILE A 91 6.77 3.94 12.55
CA ILE A 91 7.81 4.89 12.96
C ILE A 91 8.85 4.21 13.86
N ASN A 92 10.13 4.53 13.66
CA ASN A 92 11.18 4.07 14.55
C ASN A 92 11.04 4.77 15.92
N ASN A 93 10.77 4.01 16.97
CA ASN A 93 10.65 4.54 18.34
C ASN A 93 11.95 5.21 18.84
N GLU A 94 13.10 4.94 18.24
CA GLU A 94 14.38 5.55 18.60
C GLU A 94 14.60 6.94 17.97
N PHE A 95 13.83 7.30 16.94
CA PHE A 95 13.98 8.57 16.26
C PHE A 95 12.63 9.19 15.88
N SER A 96 12.30 10.31 16.50
CA SER A 96 11.19 11.16 16.07
C SER A 96 11.55 12.64 16.25
N TYR A 97 11.09 13.46 15.32
CA TYR A 97 11.35 14.90 15.32
C TYR A 97 10.07 15.73 15.53
N TRP A 98 9.07 15.15 16.20
CA TRP A 98 7.82 15.82 16.54
C TRP A 98 8.09 17.18 17.20
N LYS A 99 7.30 18.17 16.82
CA LYS A 99 7.20 19.44 17.53
C LYS A 99 6.69 19.17 18.95
N THR A 100 7.10 20.00 19.91
CA THR A 100 6.56 19.94 21.28
C THR A 100 5.03 19.87 21.26
N ASP A 101 4.46 19.03 22.11
CA ASP A 101 3.02 18.74 22.22
C ASP A 101 2.40 18.02 21.00
N ASN A 102 3.24 17.45 20.11
CA ASN A 102 2.80 16.61 19.00
C ASN A 102 3.40 15.18 19.10
N PRO A 103 2.71 14.16 18.56
CA PRO A 103 1.36 14.23 17.97
C PRO A 103 0.32 14.59 19.04
N ASN A 104 -0.56 15.55 18.74
CA ASN A 104 -1.47 16.11 19.75
C ASN A 104 -2.52 15.07 20.18
N VAL A 105 -2.48 14.57 21.42
CA VAL A 105 -3.25 13.40 21.90
C VAL A 105 -4.78 13.42 21.65
N ASN A 106 -5.38 14.57 21.31
CA ASN A 106 -6.83 14.71 21.04
C ASN A 106 -7.24 14.48 19.57
N HIS A 107 -6.60 13.55 18.86
CA HIS A 107 -6.73 13.41 17.39
C HIS A 107 -8.16 13.25 16.87
N ALA A 108 -8.44 14.03 15.82
CA ALA A 108 -9.39 13.64 14.79
C ALA A 108 -8.78 12.46 14.00
N PRO A 109 -9.55 11.44 13.61
CA PRO A 109 -9.03 10.17 13.11
C PRO A 109 -8.22 10.17 11.78
N GLU A 110 -7.82 11.32 11.21
CA GLU A 110 -7.24 11.43 9.85
C GLU A 110 -6.12 12.49 9.78
N SER A 111 -5.06 12.31 10.57
CA SER A 111 -3.92 13.23 10.61
C SER A 111 -2.77 12.79 9.69
N CYS A 112 -2.19 13.77 8.98
CA CYS A 112 -1.02 13.61 8.12
C CYS A 112 0.09 14.56 8.56
N THR A 113 1.35 14.24 8.24
CA THR A 113 2.48 14.98 8.80
C THR A 113 3.12 15.94 7.81
N VAL A 114 3.30 17.18 8.25
CA VAL A 114 4.19 18.14 7.59
C VAL A 114 5.49 18.34 8.37
N MET A 115 6.57 18.65 7.65
CA MET A 115 7.78 19.20 8.22
C MET A 115 7.74 20.74 8.19
N GLU A 116 8.02 21.36 9.34
CA GLU A 116 8.23 22.80 9.47
C GLU A 116 9.64 23.20 9.02
N LYS A 117 9.85 24.50 8.76
CA LYS A 117 11.19 25.04 8.42
C LYS A 117 12.27 24.74 9.48
N SER A 118 11.87 24.52 10.73
CA SER A 118 12.75 24.12 11.84
C SER A 118 13.21 22.66 11.76
N GLY A 119 12.67 21.87 10.83
CA GLY A 119 12.83 20.42 10.76
C GLY A 119 11.90 19.64 11.68
N ARG A 120 11.06 20.32 12.48
CA ARG A 120 10.09 19.67 13.37
C ARG A 120 8.88 19.16 12.61
N TRP A 121 8.33 18.05 13.06
CA TRP A 121 7.15 17.42 12.45
C TRP A 121 5.89 17.87 13.17
N ASN A 122 4.84 18.14 12.39
CA ASN A 122 3.55 18.60 12.90
C ASN A 122 2.44 17.83 12.18
N ASP A 123 1.53 17.24 12.96
CA ASP A 123 0.34 16.62 12.41
C ASP A 123 -0.71 17.68 12.06
N ILE A 124 -1.32 17.55 10.89
CA ILE A 124 -2.40 18.41 10.42
C ILE A 124 -3.40 17.60 9.58
N GLN A 125 -4.56 18.19 9.30
CA GLN A 125 -5.60 17.58 8.48
C GLN A 125 -5.09 17.22 7.08
N CYS A 126 -5.21 15.93 6.68
CA CYS A 126 -4.68 15.40 5.42
C CYS A 126 -5.17 16.11 4.14
N PHE A 127 -6.36 16.71 4.18
CA PHE A 127 -6.95 17.47 3.06
C PHE A 127 -6.42 18.90 2.94
N SER A 128 -5.55 19.34 3.86
CA SER A 128 -4.88 20.64 3.77
C SER A 128 -4.04 20.73 2.50
N GLN A 129 -4.05 21.89 1.84
CA GLN A 129 -3.17 22.14 0.72
C GLN A 129 -1.79 22.53 1.25
N ARG A 130 -0.76 21.72 0.97
CA ARG A 130 0.65 22.00 1.31
C ARG A 130 1.57 21.57 0.17
N HIS A 131 2.76 22.13 0.18
CA HIS A 131 3.88 21.63 -0.61
C HIS A 131 4.28 20.23 -0.15
N ALA A 132 5.16 19.54 -0.87
CA ALA A 132 5.58 18.18 -0.51
C ALA A 132 7.09 17.97 -0.69
N VAL A 133 7.64 16.99 0.01
CA VAL A 133 8.99 16.49 -0.23
C VAL A 133 8.89 15.04 -0.71
N CYS A 134 9.28 14.81 -1.95
CA CYS A 134 9.40 13.46 -2.50
C CYS A 134 10.78 12.89 -2.20
N TYR A 135 10.85 11.57 -2.18
CA TYR A 135 12.06 10.79 -2.01
C TYR A 135 12.34 10.01 -3.30
N HIS A 136 13.63 9.91 -3.64
CA HIS A 136 14.14 9.11 -4.73
C HIS A 136 15.44 8.43 -4.34
N GLU A 137 15.61 7.16 -4.69
CA GLU A 137 16.89 6.44 -4.56
C GLU A 137 17.48 6.10 -5.94
N PRO A 138 18.32 6.98 -6.51
CA PRO A 138 18.95 6.73 -7.80
C PRO A 138 19.81 5.46 -7.77
N GLY A 139 19.67 4.64 -8.81
CA GLY A 139 20.43 3.41 -8.98
C GLY A 139 19.96 2.23 -8.12
N HIS A 140 18.99 2.44 -7.22
CA HIS A 140 18.32 1.33 -6.54
C HIS A 140 17.28 0.69 -7.49
N THR A 141 17.33 -0.63 -7.61
CA THR A 141 16.35 -1.37 -8.42
C THR A 141 15.06 -1.54 -7.61
N LYS A 142 14.02 -0.78 -7.97
CA LYS A 142 12.71 -0.81 -7.27
C LYS A 142 12.01 -2.17 -7.31
N TYR A 143 12.15 -2.91 -8.42
CA TYR A 143 11.52 -4.22 -8.61
C TYR A 143 12.51 -5.24 -9.17
N ILE A 144 12.55 -6.42 -8.56
CA ILE A 144 13.41 -7.53 -8.99
C ILE A 144 12.54 -8.73 -9.33
N LEU A 145 12.75 -9.32 -10.52
CA LEU A 145 12.12 -10.59 -10.87
C LEU A 145 12.87 -11.76 -10.20
N VAL A 146 12.18 -12.43 -9.27
CA VAL A 146 12.64 -13.72 -8.74
C VAL A 146 12.14 -14.85 -9.66
N ARG A 147 13.07 -15.59 -10.27
CA ARG A 147 12.76 -16.65 -11.25
C ARG A 147 12.45 -18.01 -10.61
N THR A 148 12.69 -18.18 -9.32
CA THR A 148 12.40 -19.42 -8.60
C THR A 148 10.90 -19.64 -8.50
N LEU A 149 10.42 -20.80 -8.95
CA LEU A 149 9.00 -21.16 -8.87
C LEU A 149 8.63 -21.48 -7.42
N MET A 150 7.55 -20.84 -6.96
CA MET A 150 7.07 -20.90 -5.58
C MET A 150 5.53 -20.76 -5.57
N THR A 151 4.89 -21.22 -4.50
CA THR A 151 3.52 -20.83 -4.18
C THR A 151 3.48 -19.34 -3.78
N TRP A 152 2.29 -18.72 -3.81
CA TRP A 152 2.14 -17.31 -3.42
C TRP A 152 2.67 -17.03 -2.00
N HIS A 153 2.35 -17.89 -1.04
CA HIS A 153 2.79 -17.74 0.36
C HIS A 153 4.30 -17.88 0.51
N GLU A 154 4.92 -18.83 -0.21
CA GLU A 154 6.37 -18.99 -0.24
C GLU A 154 7.05 -17.78 -0.89
N ALA A 155 6.49 -17.22 -1.96
CA ALA A 155 7.03 -16.03 -2.62
C ALA A 155 7.02 -14.80 -1.69
N VAL A 156 5.91 -14.56 -0.97
CA VAL A 156 5.80 -13.51 0.05
C VAL A 156 6.86 -13.70 1.14
N ALA A 157 6.94 -14.91 1.72
CA ALA A 157 7.90 -15.21 2.78
C ALA A 157 9.35 -15.06 2.30
N PHE A 158 9.65 -15.54 1.08
CA PHE A 158 10.96 -15.40 0.48
C PHE A 158 11.35 -13.95 0.28
N CYS A 159 10.47 -13.14 -0.34
CA CYS A 159 10.73 -11.74 -0.59
C CYS A 159 10.96 -10.96 0.72
N ARG A 160 10.16 -11.18 1.77
CA ARG A 160 10.37 -10.56 3.08
C ARG A 160 11.67 -10.98 3.77
N SER A 161 12.18 -12.17 3.47
CA SER A 161 13.43 -12.67 4.05
C SER A 161 14.69 -12.16 3.35
N LYS A 162 14.57 -11.64 2.11
CA LYS A 162 15.70 -11.25 1.25
C LYS A 162 15.64 -9.79 0.78
N TYR A 163 14.45 -9.23 0.72
CA TYR A 163 14.09 -7.92 0.17
C TYR A 163 13.02 -7.29 1.07
N THR A 164 12.30 -6.29 0.57
CA THR A 164 11.22 -5.61 1.31
C THR A 164 9.95 -6.47 1.40
N ASP A 165 9.29 -6.74 0.27
CA ASP A 165 8.11 -7.62 0.18
C ASP A 165 7.91 -8.06 -1.29
N ILE A 166 6.93 -8.92 -1.55
CA ILE A 166 6.43 -9.15 -2.91
C ILE A 166 5.78 -7.86 -3.45
N ALA A 167 5.92 -7.61 -4.77
CA ALA A 167 5.57 -6.31 -5.35
C ALA A 167 4.07 -5.97 -5.25
N SER A 168 3.78 -4.79 -4.69
CA SER A 168 2.48 -4.12 -4.75
C SER A 168 2.40 -3.25 -6.00
N VAL A 169 1.27 -3.29 -6.71
CA VAL A 169 1.06 -2.46 -7.93
C VAL A 169 0.01 -1.40 -7.61
N ARG A 170 0.46 -0.25 -7.11
CA ARG A 170 -0.41 0.78 -6.52
C ARG A 170 -0.93 1.79 -7.54
N ASN A 171 -0.34 1.84 -8.73
CA ASN A 171 -0.77 2.71 -9.82
C ASN A 171 -0.32 2.20 -11.20
N LEU A 172 -0.72 2.90 -12.26
CA LEU A 172 -0.36 2.56 -13.64
C LEU A 172 1.14 2.72 -13.93
N SER A 173 1.82 3.67 -13.29
CA SER A 173 3.27 3.87 -13.46
C SER A 173 4.03 2.63 -12.97
N GLU A 174 3.73 2.15 -11.77
CA GLU A 174 4.31 0.93 -11.21
C GLU A 174 4.00 -0.30 -12.07
N ASN A 175 2.76 -0.41 -12.57
CA ASN A 175 2.40 -1.48 -13.51
C ASN A 175 3.30 -1.47 -14.76
N ASN A 176 3.53 -0.28 -15.33
CA ASN A 176 4.33 -0.12 -16.55
C ASN A 176 5.83 -0.33 -16.28
N GLN A 177 6.31 -0.08 -15.06
CA GLN A 177 7.67 -0.41 -14.63
C GLN A 177 7.89 -1.91 -14.44
N ILE A 178 6.89 -2.62 -13.89
CA ILE A 178 6.98 -4.05 -13.59
C ILE A 178 6.78 -4.89 -14.86
N SER A 179 5.83 -4.54 -15.73
CA SER A 179 5.44 -5.38 -16.87
C SER A 179 6.59 -5.83 -17.79
N PRO A 180 7.59 -4.99 -18.13
CA PRO A 180 8.70 -5.40 -19.00
C PRO A 180 9.67 -6.38 -18.33
N LEU A 181 9.66 -6.47 -16.99
CA LEU A 181 10.52 -7.39 -16.24
C LEU A 181 9.99 -8.83 -16.30
N LEU A 182 8.69 -9.02 -16.54
CA LEU A 182 8.02 -10.30 -16.43
C LEU A 182 8.27 -11.17 -17.67
N SER A 183 8.51 -12.47 -17.45
CA SER A 183 8.72 -13.46 -18.53
C SER A 183 7.58 -14.50 -18.62
N GLY A 184 6.49 -14.27 -17.91
CA GLY A 184 5.33 -15.15 -17.84
C GLY A 184 4.46 -14.85 -16.61
N ASN A 185 3.55 -15.76 -16.27
CA ASN A 185 2.71 -15.65 -15.08
C ASN A 185 3.58 -15.57 -13.82
N THR A 186 3.56 -14.42 -13.16
CA THR A 186 4.40 -14.10 -12.00
C THR A 186 3.50 -13.64 -10.86
N TRP A 187 3.78 -14.10 -9.64
CA TRP A 187 3.03 -13.64 -8.46
C TRP A 187 3.30 -12.15 -8.17
N ILE A 188 2.25 -11.44 -7.81
CA ILE A 188 2.29 -10.09 -7.22
C ILE A 188 1.65 -10.13 -5.83
N GLY A 189 1.78 -9.07 -5.05
CA GLY A 189 1.31 -9.02 -3.67
C GLY A 189 -0.20 -9.01 -3.46
N LEU A 190 -1.00 -8.95 -4.53
CA LEU A 190 -2.46 -8.96 -4.40
C LEU A 190 -2.95 -10.39 -4.13
N HIS A 191 -3.73 -10.54 -3.06
CA HIS A 191 -4.29 -11.83 -2.67
C HIS A 191 -5.77 -11.71 -2.33
N ARG A 192 -6.55 -12.73 -2.68
CA ARG A 192 -8.01 -12.71 -2.58
C ARG A 192 -8.52 -12.48 -1.16
N LYS A 193 -7.88 -13.12 -0.16
CA LYS A 193 -8.26 -12.97 1.27
C LYS A 193 -8.06 -11.55 1.80
N THR A 194 -7.06 -10.85 1.27
CA THR A 194 -6.69 -9.51 1.70
C THR A 194 -7.03 -8.48 0.66
N TRP A 195 -7.92 -8.75 -0.31
CA TRP A 195 -8.14 -7.91 -1.49
C TRP A 195 -8.14 -6.39 -1.26
N PRO A 196 -8.75 -5.84 -0.18
CA PRO A 196 -8.70 -4.40 0.09
C PRO A 196 -7.29 -3.84 0.33
N TYR A 197 -6.30 -4.71 0.54
CA TYR A 197 -4.91 -4.42 0.84
C TYR A 197 -3.94 -5.32 0.05
N TRP A 198 -2.78 -4.78 -0.29
CA TRP A 198 -1.67 -5.55 -0.81
C TRP A 198 -0.97 -6.33 0.32
N SER A 199 -0.02 -7.21 -0.03
CA SER A 199 0.75 -7.97 0.97
C SER A 199 1.46 -7.06 1.97
N ASP A 200 1.94 -5.91 1.51
CA ASP A 200 2.59 -4.86 2.30
C ASP A 200 1.62 -4.03 3.14
N LYS A 201 0.34 -4.42 3.21
CA LYS A 201 -0.76 -3.74 3.92
C LYS A 201 -1.18 -2.39 3.31
N SER A 202 -0.55 -1.95 2.21
CA SER A 202 -1.00 -0.75 1.51
C SER A 202 -2.40 -0.95 0.91
N PRO A 203 -3.24 0.10 0.87
CA PRO A 203 -4.61 -0.03 0.36
C PRO A 203 -4.60 -0.34 -1.14
N ASN A 204 -5.49 -1.25 -1.55
CA ASN A 204 -5.69 -1.59 -2.96
C ASN A 204 -6.68 -0.63 -3.61
N ILE A 205 -6.14 0.47 -4.13
CA ILE A 205 -6.90 1.51 -4.87
C ILE A 205 -6.74 1.41 -6.39
N PHE A 206 -5.91 0.48 -6.88
CA PHE A 206 -5.61 0.31 -8.30
C PHE A 206 -5.64 -1.17 -8.68
N THR A 207 -6.39 -1.50 -9.73
CA THR A 207 -6.38 -2.83 -10.33
C THR A 207 -6.34 -2.75 -11.84
N LYS A 208 -5.53 -3.58 -12.48
CA LYS A 208 -5.44 -3.72 -13.94
C LYS A 208 -5.68 -5.17 -14.34
N TRP A 209 -6.90 -5.65 -14.09
CA TRP A 209 -7.27 -7.02 -14.40
C TRP A 209 -7.21 -7.30 -15.90
N ALA A 210 -6.83 -8.52 -16.27
CA ALA A 210 -7.01 -9.03 -17.62
C ALA A 210 -8.52 -9.13 -17.93
N THR A 211 -8.87 -9.20 -19.22
CA THR A 211 -10.26 -9.42 -19.64
C THR A 211 -10.86 -10.63 -18.91
N ASP A 212 -12.11 -10.48 -18.47
CA ASP A 212 -12.88 -11.48 -17.70
C ASP A 212 -12.30 -11.85 -16.33
N HIS A 213 -11.39 -11.02 -15.81
CA HIS A 213 -10.86 -11.09 -14.45
C HIS A 213 -11.24 -9.84 -13.64
N PRO A 214 -11.34 -9.96 -12.30
CA PRO A 214 -11.42 -11.22 -11.57
C PRO A 214 -12.67 -11.99 -12.02
N HIS A 215 -12.67 -13.31 -11.96
CA HIS A 215 -13.82 -14.10 -12.39
C HIS A 215 -15.08 -13.67 -11.61
N GLU A 216 -15.99 -12.96 -12.28
CA GLU A 216 -17.27 -12.52 -11.71
C GLU A 216 -18.35 -13.54 -12.09
N ALA A 217 -18.77 -14.35 -11.13
CA ALA A 217 -19.96 -15.17 -11.27
C ALA A 217 -21.20 -14.33 -10.96
N ARG A 218 -22.10 -14.16 -11.94
CA ARG A 218 -23.39 -13.50 -11.74
C ARG A 218 -24.47 -14.54 -11.48
N PHE A 219 -25.05 -14.49 -10.28
CA PHE A 219 -26.19 -15.32 -9.91
C PHE A 219 -27.47 -14.50 -10.01
N LYS A 220 -28.42 -14.94 -10.83
CA LYS A 220 -29.79 -14.42 -10.80
C LYS A 220 -30.57 -15.17 -9.74
N LEU A 221 -31.05 -14.45 -8.73
CA LEU A 221 -31.84 -15.01 -7.64
C LEU A 221 -33.29 -14.57 -7.80
N LYS A 222 -34.22 -15.51 -7.63
CA LYS A 222 -35.65 -15.23 -7.57
C LYS A 222 -36.12 -15.39 -6.13
N PHE A 223 -36.87 -14.41 -5.65
CA PHE A 223 -37.41 -14.40 -4.29
C PHE A 223 -38.93 -14.29 -4.35
N GLN A 224 -39.62 -15.05 -3.51
CA GLN A 224 -41.03 -14.83 -3.19
C GLN A 224 -41.07 -14.26 -1.78
N SER A 225 -41.33 -12.96 -1.67
CA SER A 225 -41.39 -12.25 -0.39
C SER A 225 -42.37 -11.09 -0.49
N GLU A 226 -43.01 -10.76 0.63
CA GLU A 226 -43.83 -9.55 0.77
C GLU A 226 -42.99 -8.33 1.17
N ALA A 227 -41.73 -8.53 1.60
CA ALA A 227 -40.81 -7.47 1.96
C ALA A 227 -40.31 -6.71 0.72
N ASP A 228 -39.96 -5.43 0.89
CA ASP A 228 -39.30 -4.65 -0.14
C ASP A 228 -37.84 -5.09 -0.29
N LEU A 229 -37.54 -5.77 -1.40
CA LEU A 229 -36.19 -6.28 -1.67
C LEU A 229 -35.20 -5.18 -2.06
N ASN A 230 -35.66 -3.96 -2.36
CA ASN A 230 -34.76 -2.83 -2.62
C ASN A 230 -34.46 -2.00 -1.35
N ASP A 231 -34.99 -2.39 -0.19
CA ASP A 231 -34.60 -1.81 1.10
C ASP A 231 -33.14 -2.19 1.45
N PRO A 232 -32.26 -1.22 1.77
CA PRO A 232 -30.85 -1.49 2.07
C PRO A 232 -30.61 -2.50 3.21
N ALA A 233 -31.46 -2.50 4.25
CA ALA A 233 -31.34 -3.44 5.36
C ALA A 233 -31.72 -4.86 4.93
N VAL A 234 -32.78 -5.00 4.11
CA VAL A 234 -33.17 -6.30 3.54
C VAL A 234 -32.09 -6.83 2.60
N GLN A 235 -31.53 -5.96 1.75
CA GLN A 235 -30.42 -6.27 0.85
C GLN A 235 -29.20 -6.80 1.61
N GLN A 236 -28.83 -6.12 2.69
CA GLN A 236 -27.70 -6.53 3.52
C GLN A 236 -27.95 -7.90 4.17
N GLN A 237 -29.14 -8.12 4.73
CA GLN A 237 -29.51 -9.38 5.34
C GLN A 237 -29.47 -10.56 4.34
N ILE A 238 -29.90 -10.33 3.10
CA ILE A 238 -29.84 -11.35 2.04
C ILE A 238 -28.39 -11.69 1.68
N LEU A 239 -27.51 -10.68 1.58
CA LEU A 239 -26.08 -10.92 1.32
C LEU A 239 -25.44 -11.75 2.43
N GLU A 240 -25.73 -11.44 3.70
CA GLU A 240 -25.21 -12.19 4.85
C GLU A 240 -25.68 -13.66 4.83
N GLN A 241 -26.96 -13.90 4.56
CA GLN A 241 -27.48 -15.26 4.45
C GLN A 241 -26.85 -16.04 3.28
N LEU A 242 -26.69 -15.37 2.13
CA LEU A 242 -26.07 -15.99 0.96
C LEU A 242 -24.59 -16.29 1.22
N HIS A 243 -23.89 -15.37 1.90
CA HIS A 243 -22.50 -15.54 2.30
C HIS A 243 -22.33 -16.77 3.18
N ALA A 244 -23.07 -16.86 4.29
CA ALA A 244 -23.02 -17.99 5.20
C ALA A 244 -23.36 -19.32 4.50
N LYS A 245 -24.30 -19.30 3.55
CA LYS A 245 -24.66 -20.50 2.79
C LYS A 245 -23.53 -20.94 1.84
N LEU A 246 -22.87 -20.01 1.17
CA LEU A 246 -21.75 -20.32 0.27
C LEU A 246 -20.55 -20.88 1.04
N GLU A 247 -20.22 -20.29 2.20
CA GLU A 247 -19.18 -20.81 3.10
C GLU A 247 -19.47 -22.24 3.55
N LYS A 248 -20.73 -22.52 3.95
CA LYS A 248 -21.16 -23.88 4.33
C LYS A 248 -20.99 -24.91 3.20
N HIS A 249 -21.03 -24.48 1.94
CA HIS A 249 -20.82 -25.35 0.78
C HIS A 249 -19.37 -25.36 0.28
N GLY A 250 -18.42 -24.86 1.10
CA GLY A 250 -16.99 -24.91 0.80
C GLY A 250 -16.50 -23.83 -0.16
N VAL A 251 -17.33 -22.84 -0.48
CA VAL A 251 -16.87 -21.65 -1.22
C VAL A 251 -16.18 -20.73 -0.22
N ALA A 252 -14.88 -20.52 -0.37
CA ALA A 252 -14.11 -19.61 0.47
C ALA A 252 -13.69 -18.35 -0.30
N ASP A 253 -13.25 -17.33 0.42
CA ASP A 253 -12.57 -16.13 -0.07
C ASP A 253 -13.35 -15.28 -1.11
N PHE A 254 -14.67 -15.26 -1.07
CA PHE A 254 -15.49 -14.52 -2.03
C PHE A 254 -16.04 -13.21 -1.45
N LYS A 255 -16.37 -12.26 -2.34
CA LYS A 255 -17.09 -11.03 -1.99
C LYS A 255 -18.40 -11.01 -2.77
N LEU A 256 -19.51 -10.83 -2.07
CA LEU A 256 -20.81 -10.61 -2.70
C LEU A 256 -21.08 -9.10 -2.82
N ARG A 257 -21.70 -8.72 -3.93
CA ARG A 257 -22.21 -7.36 -4.13
C ARG A 257 -23.49 -7.41 -4.95
N TRP A 258 -24.39 -6.48 -4.69
CA TRP A 258 -25.53 -6.26 -5.55
C TRP A 258 -25.10 -5.60 -6.86
N THR A 259 -25.77 -5.98 -7.95
CA THR A 259 -25.70 -5.24 -9.22
C THR A 259 -26.94 -4.38 -9.31
N GLN A 260 -26.78 -3.09 -9.61
CA GLN A 260 -27.90 -2.19 -9.87
C GLN A 260 -28.13 -2.06 -11.37
N THR A 261 -29.39 -2.00 -11.77
CA THR A 261 -29.82 -1.72 -13.14
C THR A 261 -31.00 -0.77 -13.06
N ASP A 262 -30.89 0.39 -13.70
CA ASP A 262 -31.87 1.47 -13.62
C ASP A 262 -32.16 1.94 -12.18
N GLY A 263 -31.12 1.95 -11.34
CA GLY A 263 -31.22 2.32 -9.91
C GLY A 263 -31.85 1.27 -9.00
N LEU A 264 -32.26 0.12 -9.55
CA LEU A 264 -32.88 -0.97 -8.79
C LEU A 264 -32.01 -2.25 -8.82
N THR A 265 -32.04 -2.99 -7.73
CA THR A 265 -31.38 -4.31 -7.65
C THR A 265 -32.36 -5.43 -7.98
N PHE A 266 -33.62 -5.29 -7.58
CA PHE A 266 -34.66 -6.27 -7.80
C PHE A 266 -35.79 -5.71 -8.66
N HIS A 267 -36.13 -6.45 -9.71
CA HIS A 267 -37.27 -6.14 -10.58
C HIS A 267 -38.37 -7.16 -10.34
N LYS A 268 -39.62 -6.69 -10.21
CA LYS A 268 -40.78 -7.59 -10.15
C LYS A 268 -40.96 -8.26 -11.51
N GLU A 269 -41.02 -9.59 -11.53
CA GLU A 269 -41.41 -10.30 -12.75
C GLU A 269 -42.84 -9.92 -13.11
N LYS A 270 -43.04 -9.33 -14.29
CA LYS A 270 -44.39 -9.12 -14.82
C LYS A 270 -45.01 -10.50 -15.04
N LYS A 271 -46.12 -10.80 -14.36
CA LYS A 271 -46.94 -11.97 -14.70
C LYS A 271 -47.40 -11.81 -16.15
N THR A 272 -46.84 -12.59 -17.06
CA THR A 272 -47.42 -12.79 -18.38
C THR A 272 -48.77 -13.46 -18.13
N LYS A 273 -49.87 -12.77 -18.44
CA LYS A 273 -51.18 -13.41 -18.45
C LYS A 273 -51.18 -14.38 -19.62
N GLU A 274 -51.25 -15.67 -19.33
CA GLU A 274 -51.70 -16.69 -20.29
C GLU A 274 -53.19 -16.49 -20.59
#